data_AF-A0A3P9IPX1-F1
#
_entry.id   AF-A0A3P9IPX1-F1
#
_cell.length_a   1.000
_cell.length_b   1.000
_cell.length_c   1.000
_cell.angle_alpha   90.00
_cell.angle_beta   90.00
_cell.angle_gamma   90.00
#
_symmetry.space_group_name_H-M   'P 1'
#
loop_
_entity.id
_entity.type
_entity.pdbx_description
1 polymer ?
#
loop_
_entity_poly.entity_id
_entity_poly.type
_entity_poly.pdbx_seq_one_letter_code
_entity_poly.pdbx_strand_id
1 'polypeptide(L)'
;MGDEPNIELFVKASLDAESVGNCPFCQRLFMILWLKRAEFVLTTVDMKRAPEVLKALAPGSQPPFLIFNGEVKTDTNKIEEFLEENLAPPRYPKLCCTYKESNLAGEDIFRKFSAYIKNPNPGLNIMLEKQFLSTLVKLNMYLETPLPHELELNPDANESSRLYLDGNAFTLADCNLLPKLNIVKVVCKKYRNFDIPTELKGLTRYLDNAYKQDEFRHTCPQDEEILLAYKSVAKYLTS
;
A
#
# COMPACT_ATOMS: atom_id res chain seq x y z
N MET A 1 22.22 -6.46 25.53
CA MET A 1 21.69 -6.41 24.15
C MET A 1 20.57 -7.44 24.12
N GLY A 2 19.33 -7.01 23.88
CA GLY A 2 18.21 -7.96 23.82
C GLY A 2 18.31 -8.84 22.58
N ASP A 3 17.88 -10.09 22.70
CA ASP A 3 17.86 -11.04 21.60
C ASP A 3 17.10 -10.46 20.38
N GLU A 4 17.57 -10.78 19.18
CA GLU A 4 16.88 -10.48 17.92
C GLU A 4 15.48 -11.10 17.95
N PRO A 5 14.40 -10.34 17.70
CA PRO A 5 13.08 -10.94 17.64
C PRO A 5 13.01 -11.93 16.47
N ASN A 6 12.41 -13.10 16.70
CA ASN A 6 12.05 -13.99 15.61
C ASN A 6 10.74 -13.49 14.98
N ILE A 7 10.81 -13.09 13.72
CA ILE A 7 9.70 -12.50 12.99
C ILE A 7 9.42 -13.35 11.74
N GLU A 8 8.17 -13.80 11.61
CA GLU A 8 7.69 -14.49 10.41
C GLU A 8 6.45 -13.78 9.87
N LEU A 9 6.54 -13.25 8.65
CA LEU A 9 5.44 -12.61 7.96
C LEU A 9 4.80 -13.59 6.97
N PHE A 10 3.50 -13.84 7.15
CA PHE A 10 2.73 -14.70 6.27
C PHE A 10 1.90 -13.84 5.32
N VAL A 11 2.19 -13.93 4.03
CA VAL A 11 1.52 -13.17 2.97
C VAL A 11 0.74 -14.09 2.05
N LYS A 12 -0.26 -13.54 1.37
CA LYS A 12 -1.01 -14.29 0.35
C LYS A 12 -0.08 -14.70 -0.79
N ALA A 13 -0.08 -15.98 -1.18
CA ALA A 13 0.63 -16.45 -2.36
C ALA A 13 -0.08 -16.05 -3.66
N SER A 14 0.69 -15.95 -4.75
CA SER A 14 0.18 -15.86 -6.12
C SER A 14 -0.45 -17.20 -6.54
N LEU A 15 -0.95 -17.28 -7.77
CA LEU A 15 -1.47 -18.52 -8.34
C LEU A 15 -0.43 -19.60 -8.61
N ASP A 16 0.84 -19.22 -8.80
CA ASP A 16 1.95 -20.19 -8.80
C ASP A 16 2.18 -20.79 -7.42
N ALA A 17 1.59 -20.14 -6.41
CA ALA A 17 1.64 -20.47 -4.99
C ALA A 17 3.04 -20.51 -4.37
N GLU A 18 3.98 -19.85 -5.03
CA GLU A 18 5.34 -19.61 -4.54
C GLU A 18 5.58 -18.11 -4.38
N SER A 19 5.19 -17.30 -5.36
CA SER A 19 5.44 -15.85 -5.37
C SER A 19 4.43 -15.07 -4.52
N VAL A 20 4.73 -13.78 -4.28
CA VAL A 20 3.81 -12.86 -3.59
C VAL A 20 2.57 -12.59 -4.45
N GLY A 21 1.39 -12.80 -3.88
CA GLY A 21 0.10 -12.59 -4.54
C GLY A 21 -0.45 -11.17 -4.41
N ASN A 22 -1.52 -10.86 -5.16
CA ASN A 22 -2.17 -9.56 -5.06
C ASN A 22 -2.90 -9.39 -3.70
N CYS A 23 -2.32 -8.56 -2.84
CA CYS A 23 -2.82 -8.21 -1.51
C CYS A 23 -2.15 -6.90 -1.01
N PRO A 24 -2.83 -5.73 -1.08
CA PRO A 24 -2.21 -4.46 -0.68
C PRO A 24 -1.86 -4.41 0.82
N PHE A 25 -2.59 -5.14 1.65
CA PHE A 25 -2.32 -5.26 3.09
C PHE A 25 -1.06 -6.08 3.38
N CYS A 26 -0.81 -7.11 2.57
CA CYS A 26 0.36 -7.96 2.69
C CYS A 26 1.61 -7.17 2.28
N GLN A 27 1.53 -6.45 1.16
CA GLN A 27 2.60 -5.56 0.70
C GLN A 27 2.91 -4.46 1.74
N ARG A 28 1.87 -3.85 2.35
CA ARG A 28 2.04 -2.85 3.42
C ARG A 28 2.93 -3.35 4.56
N LEU A 29 2.63 -4.52 5.12
CA LEU A 29 3.42 -5.07 6.22
C LEU A 29 4.83 -5.50 5.80
N PHE A 30 4.98 -6.00 4.57
CA PHE A 30 6.29 -6.33 4.01
C PHE A 30 7.16 -5.07 3.88
N MET A 31 6.61 -3.97 3.34
CA MET A 31 7.30 -2.68 3.27
C MET A 31 7.73 -2.18 4.66
N ILE A 32 6.86 -2.30 5.67
CA ILE A 32 7.16 -1.86 7.03
C ILE A 32 8.33 -2.64 7.61
N LEU A 33 8.33 -3.98 7.56
CA LEU A 33 9.43 -4.79 8.07
C LEU A 33 10.75 -4.49 7.34
N TRP A 34 10.69 -4.27 6.02
CA TRP A 34 11.85 -3.90 5.22
C TRP A 34 12.40 -2.52 5.67
N LEU A 35 11.56 -1.51 5.79
CA LEU A 35 11.96 -0.17 6.23
C LEU A 35 12.47 -0.15 7.67
N LYS A 36 11.93 -1.02 8.53
CA LYS A 36 12.46 -1.25 9.88
C LYS A 36 13.84 -1.88 9.87
N ARG A 37 14.30 -2.47 8.76
CA ARG A 37 15.54 -3.26 8.65
C ARG A 37 15.56 -4.42 9.64
N ALA A 38 14.39 -4.99 9.91
CA ALA A 38 14.27 -6.17 10.73
C ALA A 38 14.61 -7.41 9.92
N GLU A 39 15.28 -8.38 10.53
CA GLU A 39 15.40 -9.72 9.95
C GLU A 39 14.08 -10.45 10.15
N PHE A 40 13.52 -11.02 9.09
CA PHE A 40 12.28 -11.79 9.15
C PHE A 40 12.24 -12.85 8.06
N VAL A 41 11.45 -13.90 8.30
CA VAL A 41 11.11 -14.91 7.30
C VAL A 41 9.82 -14.50 6.60
N LEU A 42 9.84 -14.49 5.27
CA LEU A 42 8.64 -14.29 4.46
C LEU A 42 8.09 -15.64 4.01
N THR A 43 6.85 -15.95 4.39
CA THR A 43 6.17 -17.18 3.99
C THR A 43 4.94 -16.83 3.14
N THR A 44 4.90 -17.36 1.91
CA THR A 44 3.72 -17.23 1.05
C THR A 44 2.71 -18.33 1.36
N VAL A 45 1.44 -17.94 1.40
CA VAL A 45 0.34 -18.79 1.84
C VAL A 45 -0.64 -19.03 0.70
N ASP A 46 -0.66 -20.27 0.21
CA ASP A 46 -1.66 -20.72 -0.75
C ASP A 46 -2.98 -21.02 -0.04
N MET A 47 -3.94 -20.10 -0.20
CA MET A 47 -5.27 -20.21 0.41
C MET A 47 -6.09 -21.42 -0.06
N LYS A 48 -5.72 -22.07 -1.17
CA LYS A 48 -6.40 -23.27 -1.68
C LYS A 48 -5.83 -24.55 -1.07
N ARG A 49 -4.52 -24.60 -0.83
CA ARG A 49 -3.78 -25.82 -0.45
C ARG A 49 -3.32 -25.86 1.01
N ALA A 50 -3.16 -24.71 1.66
CA ALA A 50 -2.69 -24.62 3.04
C ALA A 50 -3.77 -24.54 4.17
N PRO A 51 -5.04 -24.99 4.03
CA PRO A 51 -5.99 -24.85 5.13
C PRO A 51 -5.57 -25.50 6.45
N GLU A 52 -4.90 -26.65 6.45
CA GLU A 52 -4.62 -27.42 7.69
C GLU A 52 -3.43 -26.89 8.49
N VAL A 53 -2.31 -26.58 7.82
CA VAL A 53 -1.13 -25.99 8.46
C VAL A 53 -1.45 -24.60 9.02
N LEU A 54 -2.21 -23.80 8.27
CA LEU A 54 -2.68 -22.49 8.75
C LEU A 54 -3.68 -22.61 9.89
N LYS A 55 -4.57 -23.62 9.89
CA LYS A 55 -5.51 -23.83 11.00
C LYS A 55 -4.78 -24.11 12.32
N ALA A 56 -3.64 -24.79 12.28
CA ALA A 56 -2.84 -25.04 13.48
C ALA A 56 -2.06 -23.80 13.93
N LEU A 57 -1.47 -23.05 12.99
CA LEU A 57 -0.67 -21.87 13.29
C LEU A 57 -1.52 -20.65 13.68
N ALA A 58 -2.56 -20.34 12.91
CA ALA A 58 -3.43 -19.18 13.10
C ALA A 58 -4.89 -19.55 12.78
N PRO A 59 -5.61 -20.21 13.71
CA PRO A 59 -6.95 -20.72 13.46
C PRO A 59 -7.91 -19.63 12.97
N GLY A 60 -8.43 -19.78 11.74
CA GLY A 60 -9.41 -18.87 11.15
C GLY A 60 -8.85 -17.53 10.64
N SER A 61 -7.54 -17.31 10.75
CA SER A 61 -6.90 -16.10 10.23
C SER A 61 -6.62 -16.20 8.74
N GLN A 62 -6.85 -15.11 8.02
CA GLN A 62 -6.44 -14.99 6.62
C GLN A 62 -5.20 -14.10 6.55
N PRO A 63 -4.28 -14.35 5.60
CA PRO A 63 -3.16 -13.45 5.34
C PRO A 63 -3.63 -12.01 5.06
N PRO A 64 -2.87 -11.00 5.50
CA PRO A 64 -1.60 -11.15 6.20
C PRO A 64 -1.75 -11.37 7.71
N PHE A 65 -0.85 -12.17 8.28
CA PHE A 65 -0.65 -12.30 9.72
C PHE A 65 0.84 -12.42 10.03
N LEU A 66 1.20 -12.16 11.28
CA LEU A 66 2.59 -12.14 11.76
C LEU A 66 2.75 -13.14 12.89
N ILE A 67 3.86 -13.86 12.95
CA ILE A 67 4.31 -14.53 14.17
C ILE A 67 5.52 -13.75 14.69
N PHE A 68 5.42 -13.27 15.93
CA PHE A 68 6.47 -12.50 16.59
C PHE A 68 6.85 -13.20 17.88
N ASN A 69 8.07 -13.74 17.96
CA ASN A 69 8.54 -14.57 19.08
C ASN A 69 7.56 -15.71 19.45
N GLY A 70 7.00 -16.36 18.42
CA GLY A 70 6.03 -17.44 18.59
C GLY A 70 4.59 -17.00 18.85
N GLU A 71 4.33 -15.70 19.03
CA GLU A 71 2.97 -15.17 19.20
C GLU A 71 2.36 -14.72 17.87
N VAL A 72 1.17 -15.22 17.57
CA VAL A 72 0.41 -14.83 16.38
C VAL A 72 -0.23 -13.46 16.60
N LYS A 73 -0.04 -12.56 15.63
CA LYS A 73 -0.71 -11.27 15.52
C LYS A 73 -1.51 -11.24 14.22
N THR A 74 -2.75 -10.78 14.32
CA THR A 74 -3.72 -10.67 13.22
C THR A 74 -4.24 -9.25 13.15
N ASP A 75 -4.95 -8.90 12.06
CA ASP A 75 -5.38 -7.53 11.73
C ASP A 75 -4.21 -6.64 11.32
N THR A 76 -4.24 -6.16 10.07
CA THR A 76 -3.13 -5.40 9.49
C THR A 76 -2.81 -4.12 10.26
N ASN A 77 -3.81 -3.41 10.78
CA ASN A 77 -3.58 -2.16 11.49
C ASN A 77 -2.97 -2.45 12.87
N LYS A 78 -3.48 -3.45 13.58
CA LYS A 78 -2.91 -3.86 14.87
C LYS A 78 -1.48 -4.38 14.74
N ILE A 79 -1.18 -5.11 13.66
CA ILE A 79 0.19 -5.57 13.39
C ILE A 79 1.10 -4.37 13.13
N GLU A 80 0.66 -3.38 12.33
CA GLU A 80 1.45 -2.16 12.10
C GLU A 80 1.73 -1.41 13.41
N GLU A 81 0.69 -1.15 14.23
CA GLU A 81 0.83 -0.49 15.53
C GLU A 81 1.84 -1.25 16.41
N PHE A 82 1.69 -2.57 16.50
CA PHE A 82 2.59 -3.43 17.25
C PHE A 82 4.04 -3.35 16.75
N LEU A 83 4.27 -3.39 15.44
CA LEU A 83 5.61 -3.30 14.84
C LEU A 83 6.23 -1.91 15.08
N GLU A 84 5.45 -0.83 14.98
CA GLU A 84 5.96 0.52 15.24
C GLU A 84 6.38 0.71 16.71
N GLU A 85 5.60 0.15 17.64
CA GLU A 85 5.88 0.20 19.08
C GLU A 85 7.06 -0.68 19.50
N ASN A 86 7.15 -1.91 18.98
CA ASN A 86 8.12 -2.91 19.44
C ASN A 86 9.45 -2.87 18.66
N LEU A 87 9.42 -2.43 17.40
CA LEU A 87 10.62 -2.18 16.60
C LEU A 87 10.91 -0.67 16.61
N ALA A 88 11.36 -0.17 17.76
CA ALA A 88 11.57 1.25 18.01
C ALA A 88 13.06 1.66 18.13
N PRO A 89 13.37 2.97 18.11
CA PRO A 89 14.71 3.47 18.36
C PRO A 89 15.26 3.05 19.74
N PRO A 90 16.59 2.92 19.90
CA PRO A 90 17.63 3.27 18.93
C PRO A 90 17.94 2.18 17.89
N ARG A 91 17.41 0.96 18.05
CA ARG A 91 17.74 -0.18 17.19
C ARG A 91 17.06 -0.12 15.82
N TYR A 92 15.81 0.33 15.79
CA TYR A 92 15.00 0.37 14.58
C TYR A 92 14.51 1.81 14.31
N PRO A 93 14.34 2.21 13.04
CA PRO A 93 13.86 3.55 12.71
C PRO A 93 12.39 3.72 13.10
N LYS A 94 11.99 4.93 13.46
CA LYS A 94 10.59 5.32 13.63
C LYS A 94 9.98 5.63 12.26
N LEU A 95 8.79 5.09 11.97
CA LEU A 95 8.15 5.23 10.65
C LEU A 95 6.82 6.01 10.71
N CYS A 96 6.29 6.28 11.91
CA CYS A 96 5.04 7.03 12.01
C CYS A 96 5.18 8.45 11.42
N CYS A 97 4.11 8.94 10.82
CA CYS A 97 4.09 10.30 10.28
C CYS A 97 4.23 11.35 11.39
N THR A 98 4.84 12.47 11.02
CA THR A 98 4.93 13.69 11.81
C THR A 98 3.62 14.47 11.73
N TYR A 99 3.05 14.59 10.52
CA TYR A 99 1.80 15.34 10.29
C TYR A 99 0.61 14.38 10.24
N LYS A 100 -0.46 14.72 10.96
CA LYS A 100 -1.65 13.84 11.04
C LYS A 100 -2.34 13.70 9.69
N GLU A 101 -2.33 14.77 8.90
CA GLU A 101 -2.91 14.87 7.57
C GLU A 101 -2.28 13.87 6.60
N SER A 102 -1.00 13.53 6.77
CA SER A 102 -0.29 12.53 5.97
C SER A 102 -0.94 11.15 6.07
N ASN A 103 -1.44 10.76 7.25
CA ASN A 103 -2.11 9.48 7.47
C ASN A 103 -3.49 9.41 6.77
N LEU A 104 -4.12 10.55 6.53
CA LEU A 104 -5.46 10.66 5.94
C LEU A 104 -5.41 10.92 4.42
N ALA A 105 -4.26 11.37 3.91
CA ALA A 105 -4.07 11.65 2.49
C ALA A 105 -4.34 10.41 1.63
N GLY A 106 -5.34 10.50 0.75
CA GLY A 106 -5.70 9.43 -0.18
C GLY A 106 -6.47 8.25 0.43
N GLU A 107 -6.98 8.36 1.66
CA GLU A 107 -7.68 7.26 2.35
C GLU A 107 -8.88 6.69 1.57
N ASP A 108 -9.60 7.55 0.81
CA ASP A 108 -10.83 7.18 0.12
C ASP A 108 -10.61 6.74 -1.33
N ILE A 109 -9.37 6.86 -1.86
CA ILE A 109 -9.01 6.51 -3.24
C ILE A 109 -9.41 5.08 -3.56
N PHE A 110 -8.98 4.12 -2.73
CA PHE A 110 -9.18 2.70 -3.04
C PHE A 110 -10.66 2.29 -2.97
N ARG A 111 -11.44 2.94 -2.09
CA ARG A 111 -12.89 2.75 -1.99
C ARG A 111 -13.59 3.27 -3.24
N LYS A 112 -13.24 4.48 -3.71
CA LYS A 112 -13.83 5.09 -4.92
C LYS A 112 -13.40 4.35 -6.19
N PHE A 113 -12.13 3.98 -6.30
CA PHE A 113 -11.62 3.07 -7.33
C PHE A 113 -12.42 1.77 -7.38
N SER A 114 -12.62 1.12 -6.22
CA SER A 114 -13.36 -0.15 -6.15
C SER A 114 -14.79 -0.02 -6.67
N ALA A 115 -15.47 1.08 -6.36
CA ALA A 115 -16.81 1.37 -6.88
C ALA A 115 -16.80 1.59 -8.40
N TYR A 116 -15.82 2.35 -8.91
CA TYR A 116 -15.67 2.63 -10.33
C TYR A 116 -15.34 1.38 -11.16
N ILE A 117 -14.35 0.59 -10.75
CA ILE A 117 -13.85 -0.53 -11.54
C ILE A 117 -14.81 -1.71 -11.59
N LYS A 118 -15.60 -1.90 -10.51
CA LYS A 118 -16.58 -2.99 -10.40
C LYS A 118 -17.95 -2.63 -10.98
N ASN A 119 -18.13 -1.39 -11.44
CA ASN A 119 -19.40 -0.88 -11.96
C ASN A 119 -19.82 -1.62 -13.25
N PRO A 120 -20.98 -2.30 -13.27
CA PRO A 120 -21.56 -2.87 -14.49
C PRO A 120 -22.34 -1.87 -15.35
N ASN A 121 -22.76 -0.73 -14.81
CA ASN A 121 -23.76 0.14 -15.42
C ASN A 121 -23.10 1.31 -16.17
N PRO A 122 -23.17 1.36 -17.51
CA PRO A 122 -22.59 2.46 -18.29
C PRO A 122 -23.12 3.84 -17.88
N GLY A 123 -24.39 3.95 -17.50
CA GLY A 123 -25.02 5.21 -17.10
C GLY A 123 -24.45 5.83 -15.82
N LEU A 124 -23.78 5.02 -14.96
CA LEU A 124 -23.12 5.50 -13.75
C LEU A 124 -21.62 5.79 -13.97
N ASN A 125 -21.05 5.43 -15.12
CA ASN A 125 -19.61 5.42 -15.30
C ASN A 125 -18.99 6.82 -15.16
N ILE A 126 -19.54 7.81 -15.85
CA ILE A 126 -19.04 9.20 -15.82
C ILE A 126 -19.03 9.74 -14.38
N MET A 127 -20.10 9.48 -13.63
CA MET A 127 -20.20 9.92 -12.23
C MET A 127 -19.15 9.24 -11.36
N LEU A 128 -19.00 7.91 -11.44
CA LEU A 128 -18.06 7.16 -10.62
C LEU A 128 -16.61 7.48 -10.98
N GLU A 129 -16.30 7.66 -12.26
CA GLU A 129 -15.00 8.09 -12.74
C GLU A 129 -14.65 9.48 -12.20
N LYS A 130 -15.57 10.44 -12.28
CA LYS A 130 -15.38 11.79 -11.72
C LYS A 130 -15.16 11.75 -10.21
N GLN A 131 -15.91 10.92 -9.49
CA GLN A 131 -15.72 10.73 -8.04
C GLN A 131 -14.33 10.15 -7.74
N PHE A 132 -13.90 9.13 -8.47
CA PHE A 132 -12.56 8.56 -8.33
C PHE A 132 -11.46 9.57 -8.67
N LEU A 133 -11.55 10.26 -9.81
CA LEU A 133 -10.59 11.29 -10.22
C LEU A 133 -10.47 12.40 -9.18
N SER A 134 -11.59 12.81 -8.56
CA SER A 134 -11.57 13.82 -7.50
C SER A 134 -10.72 13.42 -6.29
N THR A 135 -10.61 12.11 -5.99
CA THR A 135 -9.73 11.62 -4.91
C THR A 135 -8.25 11.71 -5.28
N LEU A 136 -7.90 11.46 -6.56
CA LEU A 136 -6.54 11.65 -7.06
C LEU A 136 -6.14 13.13 -7.07
N VAL A 137 -7.05 14.02 -7.47
CA VAL A 137 -6.84 15.47 -7.43
C VAL A 137 -6.59 15.95 -6.00
N LYS A 138 -7.38 15.49 -5.02
CA LYS A 138 -7.16 15.84 -3.60
C LYS A 138 -5.80 15.38 -3.09
N LEU A 139 -5.39 14.15 -3.42
CA LEU A 139 -4.05 13.65 -3.08
C LEU A 139 -2.95 14.50 -3.75
N ASN A 140 -3.12 14.85 -5.03
CA ASN A 140 -2.18 15.70 -5.74
C ASN A 140 -2.02 17.07 -5.06
N MET A 141 -3.14 17.72 -4.72
CA MET A 141 -3.12 19.00 -4.01
C MET A 141 -2.36 18.89 -2.68
N TYR A 142 -2.57 17.81 -1.93
CA TYR A 142 -1.83 17.56 -0.70
C TYR A 142 -0.31 17.41 -0.97
N LEU A 143 0.08 16.65 -1.99
CA LEU A 143 1.49 16.43 -2.38
C LEU A 143 2.17 17.71 -2.93
N GLU A 144 1.40 18.65 -3.47
CA GLU A 144 1.91 19.94 -3.96
C GLU A 144 1.94 21.03 -2.87
N THR A 145 1.13 20.89 -1.81
CA THR A 145 1.11 21.85 -0.71
C THR A 145 2.33 21.66 0.19
N PRO A 146 3.18 22.69 0.41
CA PRO A 146 4.31 22.62 1.34
C PRO A 146 3.88 22.20 2.75
N LEU A 147 4.64 21.30 3.36
CA LEU A 147 4.45 20.94 4.77
C LEU A 147 5.11 21.98 5.70
N PRO A 148 4.74 22.06 7.00
CA PRO A 148 5.31 23.03 7.94
C PRO A 148 6.84 23.07 7.97
N HIS A 149 7.54 21.93 7.91
CA HIS A 149 9.01 21.94 7.90
C HIS A 149 9.60 22.55 6.61
N GLU A 150 8.91 22.45 5.47
CA GLU A 150 9.35 23.11 4.23
C GLU A 150 9.18 24.62 4.35
N LEU A 151 8.10 25.09 4.99
CA LEU A 151 7.82 26.51 5.23
C LEU A 151 8.74 27.12 6.29
N GLU A 152 9.21 26.33 7.27
CA GLU A 152 10.24 26.77 8.22
C GLU A 152 11.58 27.05 7.52
N LEU A 153 11.92 26.27 6.49
CA LEU A 153 13.14 26.45 5.70
C LEU A 153 12.99 27.52 4.61
N ASN A 154 11.80 27.62 4.01
CA ASN A 154 11.47 28.59 2.98
C ASN A 154 10.01 29.08 3.13
N PRO A 155 9.77 30.18 3.88
CA PRO A 155 8.43 30.68 4.15
C PRO A 155 7.63 31.09 2.91
N ASP A 156 8.31 31.44 1.82
CA ASP A 156 7.69 31.86 0.55
C ASP A 156 7.46 30.68 -0.41
N ALA A 157 7.68 29.43 0.03
CA ALA A 157 7.43 28.26 -0.79
C ALA A 157 5.93 28.15 -1.14
N ASN A 158 5.64 28.13 -2.44
CA ASN A 158 4.27 27.96 -2.95
C ASN A 158 4.02 26.53 -3.48
N GLU A 159 5.08 25.76 -3.69
CA GLU A 159 5.02 24.37 -4.16
C GLU A 159 5.96 23.50 -3.31
N SER A 160 5.49 22.32 -2.92
CA SER A 160 6.28 21.33 -2.19
C SER A 160 7.26 20.62 -3.12
N SER A 161 8.46 20.37 -2.59
CA SER A 161 9.50 19.60 -3.28
C SER A 161 9.68 18.20 -2.71
N ARG A 162 8.95 17.87 -1.64
CA ARG A 162 9.07 16.58 -0.94
C ARG A 162 8.79 15.39 -1.85
N LEU A 163 9.45 14.28 -1.52
CA LEU A 163 9.36 13.05 -2.31
C LEU A 163 8.13 12.20 -1.98
N TYR A 164 7.72 12.17 -0.72
CA TYR A 164 6.70 11.27 -0.17
C TYR A 164 5.66 12.00 0.68
N LEU A 165 4.70 11.27 1.27
CA LEU A 165 3.54 11.91 1.91
C LEU A 165 3.94 12.90 3.01
N ASP A 166 4.86 12.50 3.91
CA ASP A 166 5.21 13.24 5.12
C ASP A 166 6.58 13.96 5.03
N GLY A 167 7.31 13.80 3.92
CA GLY A 167 8.67 14.33 3.75
C GLY A 167 9.48 13.58 2.69
N ASN A 168 10.78 13.42 2.93
CA ASN A 168 11.72 12.80 1.98
C ASN A 168 12.07 11.34 2.30
N ALA A 169 11.45 10.75 3.32
CA ALA A 169 11.57 9.33 3.65
C ALA A 169 10.17 8.68 3.68
N PHE A 170 10.09 7.38 3.39
CA PHE A 170 8.85 6.64 3.54
C PHE A 170 8.40 6.58 5.00
N THR A 171 7.10 6.65 5.18
CA THR A 171 6.39 6.50 6.45
C THR A 171 5.36 5.38 6.39
N LEU A 172 4.69 5.11 7.51
CA LEU A 172 3.57 4.17 7.56
C LEU A 172 2.44 4.55 6.59
N ALA A 173 2.21 5.86 6.37
CA ALA A 173 1.20 6.32 5.42
C ALA A 173 1.56 5.92 3.97
N ASP A 174 2.83 5.98 3.60
CA ASP A 174 3.30 5.55 2.27
C ASP A 174 3.13 4.04 2.09
N CYS A 175 3.49 3.25 3.11
CA CYS A 175 3.31 1.80 3.13
C CYS A 175 1.83 1.41 2.98
N ASN A 176 0.90 2.23 3.49
CA ASN A 176 -0.54 1.99 3.37
C ASN A 176 -1.11 2.39 2.00
N LEU A 177 -0.61 3.48 1.41
CA LEU A 177 -1.17 4.07 0.20
C LEU A 177 -0.56 3.50 -1.09
N LEU A 178 0.75 3.34 -1.16
CA LEU A 178 1.47 2.93 -2.38
C LEU A 178 1.00 1.58 -2.94
N PRO A 179 0.80 0.52 -2.14
CA PRO A 179 0.26 -0.75 -2.66
C PRO A 179 -1.11 -0.58 -3.33
N LYS A 180 -1.97 0.29 -2.79
CA LYS A 180 -3.30 0.58 -3.34
C LYS A 180 -3.19 1.37 -4.63
N LEU A 181 -2.30 2.36 -4.70
CA LEU A 181 -2.05 3.14 -5.91
C LEU A 181 -1.46 2.30 -7.04
N ASN A 182 -0.59 1.33 -6.73
CA ASN A 182 -0.07 0.38 -7.73
C ASN A 182 -1.21 -0.40 -8.40
N ILE A 183 -2.09 -0.99 -7.58
CA ILE A 183 -3.27 -1.72 -8.06
C ILE A 183 -4.15 -0.80 -8.92
N VAL A 184 -4.41 0.42 -8.47
CA VAL A 184 -5.19 1.42 -9.22
C VAL A 184 -4.58 1.64 -10.60
N LYS A 185 -3.27 1.92 -10.68
CA LYS A 185 -2.55 2.18 -11.93
C LYS A 185 -2.68 1.00 -12.90
N VAL A 186 -2.33 -0.21 -12.44
CA VAL A 186 -2.29 -1.43 -13.28
C VAL A 186 -3.70 -1.81 -13.77
N VAL A 187 -4.69 -1.81 -12.87
CA VAL A 187 -6.05 -2.26 -13.19
C VAL A 187 -6.79 -1.23 -14.05
N CYS A 188 -6.71 0.06 -13.73
CA CYS A 188 -7.36 1.10 -14.55
C CYS A 188 -6.82 1.14 -15.98
N LYS A 189 -5.49 0.98 -16.14
CA LYS A 189 -4.87 0.92 -17.46
C LYS A 189 -5.45 -0.22 -18.30
N LYS A 190 -5.53 -1.44 -17.73
CA LYS A 190 -5.99 -2.62 -18.47
C LYS A 190 -7.49 -2.64 -18.77
N TYR A 191 -8.33 -2.26 -17.79
CA TYR A 191 -9.77 -2.50 -17.85
C TYR A 191 -10.62 -1.25 -18.18
N ARG A 192 -10.01 -0.06 -18.16
CA ARG A 192 -10.67 1.22 -18.47
C ARG A 192 -9.90 2.08 -19.46
N ASN A 193 -8.70 1.66 -19.87
CA ASN A 193 -7.78 2.51 -20.64
C ASN A 193 -7.57 3.89 -20.00
N PHE A 194 -7.56 3.91 -18.67
CA PHE A 194 -7.36 5.13 -17.88
C PHE A 194 -5.94 5.12 -17.33
N ASP A 195 -5.19 6.18 -17.63
CA ASP A 195 -3.91 6.49 -17.01
C ASP A 195 -4.12 7.61 -15.98
N ILE A 196 -3.30 7.61 -14.92
CA ILE A 196 -3.27 8.75 -14.00
C ILE A 196 -2.81 9.98 -14.79
N PRO A 197 -3.58 11.08 -14.82
CA PRO A 197 -3.23 12.24 -15.63
C PRO A 197 -1.88 12.84 -15.22
N THR A 198 -1.01 13.12 -16.20
CA THR A 198 0.33 13.68 -15.99
C THR A 198 0.31 15.12 -15.46
N GLU A 199 -0.84 15.80 -15.57
CA GLU A 199 -1.09 17.13 -15.00
C GLU A 199 -1.11 17.11 -13.48
N LEU A 200 -1.33 15.94 -12.87
CA LEU A 200 -1.22 15.73 -11.42
C LEU A 200 0.27 15.59 -11.07
N LYS A 201 1.00 16.71 -11.06
CA LYS A 201 2.47 16.75 -10.94
C LYS A 201 2.96 16.18 -9.61
N GLY A 202 2.34 16.56 -8.49
CA GLY A 202 2.66 16.01 -7.17
C GLY A 202 2.50 14.49 -7.11
N LEU A 203 1.40 13.96 -7.65
CA LEU A 203 1.14 12.53 -7.70
C LEU A 203 2.12 11.79 -8.64
N THR A 204 2.42 12.38 -9.79
CA THR A 204 3.41 11.84 -10.73
C THR A 204 4.78 11.76 -10.07
N ARG A 205 5.24 12.85 -9.44
CA ARG A 205 6.49 12.89 -8.66
C ARG A 205 6.51 11.83 -7.56
N TYR A 206 5.42 11.68 -6.82
CA TYR A 206 5.32 10.70 -5.74
C TYR A 206 5.50 9.27 -6.24
N LEU A 207 4.76 8.88 -7.29
CA LEU A 207 4.85 7.54 -7.86
C LEU A 207 6.22 7.29 -8.49
N ASP A 208 6.75 8.23 -9.27
CA ASP A 208 8.06 8.08 -9.91
C ASP A 208 9.19 7.89 -8.90
N ASN A 209 9.14 8.57 -7.75
CA ASN A 209 10.11 8.35 -6.68
C ASN A 209 9.87 7.04 -5.93
N ALA A 210 8.60 6.64 -5.73
CA ALA A 210 8.29 5.36 -5.09
C ALA A 210 8.78 4.16 -5.91
N TYR A 211 8.58 4.14 -7.23
CA TYR A 211 9.04 3.05 -8.10
C TYR A 211 10.58 2.92 -8.19
N LYS A 212 11.33 3.94 -7.75
CA LYS A 212 12.79 3.89 -7.63
C LYS A 212 13.26 3.29 -6.30
N GLN A 213 12.38 3.15 -5.31
CA GLN A 213 12.72 2.57 -4.01
C GLN A 213 12.56 1.05 -4.06
N ASP A 214 13.57 0.35 -3.54
CA ASP A 214 13.60 -1.11 -3.51
C ASP A 214 12.52 -1.67 -2.59
N GLU A 215 12.25 -0.99 -1.47
CA GLU A 215 11.23 -1.37 -0.48
C GLU A 215 9.83 -1.43 -1.10
N PHE A 216 9.54 -0.59 -2.08
CA PHE A 216 8.29 -0.64 -2.81
C PHE A 216 8.36 -1.59 -4.01
N ARG A 217 9.39 -1.47 -4.85
CA ARG A 217 9.53 -2.21 -6.10
C ARG A 217 9.62 -3.73 -5.89
N HIS A 218 10.38 -4.17 -4.89
CA HIS A 218 10.58 -5.59 -4.61
C HIS A 218 9.45 -6.23 -3.79
N THR A 219 8.57 -5.42 -3.21
CA THR A 219 7.38 -5.91 -2.48
C THR A 219 6.13 -5.92 -3.35
N CYS A 220 6.16 -5.28 -4.53
CA CYS A 220 5.08 -5.34 -5.51
C CYS A 220 4.90 -6.76 -6.07
N PRO A 221 3.66 -7.27 -6.17
CA PRO A 221 3.39 -8.44 -6.99
C PRO A 221 3.56 -8.09 -8.48
N GLN A 222 3.71 -9.12 -9.32
CA GLN A 222 3.72 -8.95 -10.76
C GLN A 222 2.39 -8.38 -11.28
N ASP A 223 2.45 -7.59 -12.35
CA ASP A 223 1.25 -6.95 -12.92
C ASP A 223 0.21 -7.99 -13.35
N GLU A 224 0.63 -9.13 -13.91
CA GLU A 224 -0.26 -10.22 -14.33
C GLU A 224 -1.09 -10.76 -13.16
N GLU A 225 -0.50 -10.86 -11.97
CA GLU A 225 -1.17 -11.33 -10.75
C GLU A 225 -2.24 -10.32 -10.29
N ILE A 226 -1.93 -9.01 -10.34
CA ILE A 226 -2.89 -7.95 -10.06
C ILE A 226 -4.06 -8.02 -11.05
N LEU A 227 -3.75 -8.10 -12.35
CA LEU A 227 -4.77 -8.13 -13.39
C LEU A 227 -5.69 -9.35 -13.27
N LEU A 228 -5.11 -10.52 -12.97
CA LEU A 228 -5.86 -11.76 -12.82
C LEU A 228 -6.78 -11.73 -11.60
N ALA A 229 -6.33 -11.17 -10.48
CA ALA A 229 -7.16 -10.99 -9.29
C ALA A 229 -8.37 -10.08 -9.53
N TYR A 230 -8.28 -9.15 -10.49
CA TYR A 230 -9.38 -8.25 -10.86
C TYR A 230 -10.23 -8.75 -12.04
N LYS A 231 -9.82 -9.81 -12.74
CA LYS A 231 -10.48 -10.30 -13.97
C LYS A 231 -11.98 -10.59 -13.83
N SER A 232 -12.41 -11.12 -12.69
CA SER A 232 -13.83 -11.48 -12.46
C SER A 232 -14.69 -10.31 -12.03
N VAL A 233 -14.08 -9.24 -11.49
CA VAL A 233 -14.80 -8.10 -10.91
C VAL A 233 -14.70 -6.84 -11.75
N ALA A 234 -13.64 -6.68 -12.54
CA ALA A 234 -13.48 -5.60 -13.48
C ALA A 234 -14.37 -5.86 -14.69
N LYS A 235 -15.56 -5.23 -14.69
CA LYS A 235 -16.54 -5.41 -15.76
C LYS A 235 -16.22 -4.50 -16.92
N TYR A 236 -16.01 -5.04 -18.12
CA TYR A 236 -15.93 -4.22 -19.32
C TYR A 236 -17.30 -3.57 -19.57
N LEU A 237 -17.29 -2.26 -19.80
CA LEU A 237 -18.49 -1.55 -20.24
C LEU A 237 -18.57 -1.78 -21.75
N THR A 238 -19.22 -2.86 -22.16
CA THR A 238 -19.57 -3.04 -23.58
C THR A 238 -20.56 -1.95 -23.96
N SER A 239 -20.23 -1.19 -25.00
CA SER A 239 -21.12 -0.28 -25.71
C SER A 239 -22.37 -1.01 -26.22
#